data_AF-A0A6I5ZSY2-F1
#
_entry.id   AF-A0A6I5ZSY2-F1
#
_cell.length_a   1.000
_cell.length_b   1.000
_cell.length_c   1.000
_cell.angle_alpha   90.00
_cell.angle_beta   90.00
_cell.angle_gamma   90.00
#
_symmetry.space_group_name_H-M   'P 1'
#
loop_
_entity.id
_entity.type
_entity.pdbx_description
1 polymer ?
#
loop_
_entity_poly.entity_id
_entity_poly.type
_entity_poly.pdbx_seq_one_letter_code
_entity_poly.pdbx_strand_id
1 'polypeptide(L)'
;MTKAELQALWATRIAEYQASGQSVREWCASQEGVSPRQLWYWLRKYKNQNVVSSGKSNRWLPVEISEKASIDQGHTLLVKIGPAGIEVRPGFDPALLSQVVRVLVAIC
;
A
#
# COMPACT_ATOMS: atom_id res chain seq x y z
N MET A 1 17.53 17.54 24.17
CA MET A 1 16.44 18.19 23.43
C MET A 1 15.23 17.28 23.38
N THR A 2 14.07 17.78 23.77
CA THR A 2 12.80 17.08 23.58
C THR A 2 12.32 17.17 22.13
N LYS A 3 11.39 16.31 21.72
CA LYS A 3 10.81 16.31 20.37
C LYS A 3 10.18 17.67 20.01
N ALA A 4 9.53 18.31 20.98
CA ALA A 4 8.87 19.59 20.82
C ALA A 4 9.88 20.75 20.62
N GLU A 5 10.94 20.79 21.43
CA GLU A 5 12.03 21.77 21.26
C GLU A 5 12.67 21.67 19.89
N LEU A 6 12.91 20.44 19.42
CA LEU A 6 13.52 20.20 18.13
C LEU A 6 12.59 20.66 16.99
N GLN A 7 11.27 20.44 17.11
CA GLN A 7 10.29 20.93 16.15
C GLN A 7 10.25 22.46 16.09
N ALA A 8 10.26 23.14 17.25
CA ALA A 8 10.26 24.59 17.33
C ALA A 8 11.50 25.21 16.68
N LEU A 9 12.68 24.67 17.01
CA LEU A 9 13.95 25.11 16.41
C LEU A 9 13.95 24.95 14.88
N TRP A 10 13.39 23.85 14.36
CA TRP A 10 13.30 23.66 12.91
C TRP A 10 12.20 24.49 12.25
N ALA A 11 11.16 24.89 12.99
CA ALA A 11 10.17 25.85 12.50
C ALA A 11 10.83 27.20 12.22
N THR A 12 11.61 27.71 13.17
CA THR A 12 12.34 28.98 13.04
C THR A 12 13.31 28.95 11.86
N ARG A 13 14.13 27.90 11.77
CA ARG A 13 15.08 27.71 10.67
C ARG A 13 14.43 27.67 9.29
N ILE A 14 13.28 27.01 9.17
CA ILE A 14 12.54 26.97 7.91
C ILE A 14 11.98 28.35 7.56
N ALA A 15 11.48 29.11 8.54
CA ALA A 15 10.99 30.46 8.32
C ALA A 15 12.11 31.41 7.85
N GLU A 16 13.29 31.34 8.47
CA GLU A 16 14.48 32.09 8.05
C GLU A 16 14.93 31.70 6.64
N TYR A 17 14.97 30.40 6.33
CA TYR A 17 15.27 29.90 4.99
C TYR A 17 14.29 30.46 3.95
N GLN A 18 12.98 30.37 4.21
CA GLN A 18 11.94 30.86 3.30
C GLN A 18 12.02 32.38 3.09
N ALA A 19 12.32 33.14 4.16
CA ALA A 19 12.49 34.58 4.08
C ALA A 19 13.76 34.98 3.31
N SER A 20 14.81 34.15 3.34
CA SER A 20 16.08 34.44 2.64
C SER A 20 15.98 34.38 1.11
N GLY A 21 15.04 33.61 0.56
CA GLY A 21 14.92 33.38 -0.89
C GLY A 21 16.12 32.67 -1.54
N GLN A 22 17.08 32.18 -0.75
CA GLN A 22 18.30 31.54 -1.22
C GLN A 22 18.06 30.07 -1.61
N SER A 23 19.00 29.49 -2.36
CA SER A 23 19.02 28.03 -2.55
C SER A 23 19.41 27.32 -1.25
N VAL A 24 19.01 26.05 -1.11
CA VAL A 24 19.35 25.23 0.07
C VAL A 24 20.85 25.17 0.35
N ARG A 25 21.69 25.13 -0.71
CA ARG A 25 23.15 25.04 -0.55
C ARG A 25 23.74 26.32 -0.01
N GLU A 26 23.31 27.47 -0.52
CA GLU A 26 23.79 28.79 -0.08
C GLU A 26 23.36 29.06 1.36
N TRP A 27 22.09 28.79 1.68
CA TRP A 27 21.58 29.00 3.02
C TRP A 27 22.28 28.10 4.04
N CYS A 28 22.47 26.81 3.73
CA CYS A 28 23.21 25.90 4.60
C CYS A 28 24.70 26.28 4.74
N ALA A 29 25.32 26.91 3.74
CA ALA A 29 26.70 27.39 3.85
C ALA A 29 26.83 28.58 4.82
N SER A 30 25.78 29.40 4.95
CA SER A 30 25.72 30.52 5.92
C SER A 30 25.36 30.10 7.35
N GLN A 31 24.85 28.88 7.53
CA GLN A 31 24.30 28.40 8.81
C GLN A 31 25.22 27.35 9.44
N GLU A 32 25.63 27.59 10.67
CA GLU A 32 26.48 26.66 11.40
C GLU A 32 25.69 25.42 11.86
N GLY A 33 26.18 24.23 11.52
CA GLY A 33 25.60 22.96 11.99
C GLY A 33 24.34 22.49 11.25
N VAL A 34 23.98 23.08 10.10
CA VAL A 34 22.83 22.65 9.29
C VAL A 34 23.28 22.07 7.95
N SER A 35 23.15 20.76 7.79
CA SER A 35 23.42 20.11 6.49
C SER A 35 22.24 20.26 5.52
N PRO A 36 22.50 20.31 4.19
CA PRO A 36 21.44 20.32 3.17
C PRO A 36 20.47 19.14 3.32
N ARG A 37 20.96 17.96 3.68
CA ARG A 37 20.15 16.76 3.89
C ARG A 37 19.14 16.93 5.03
N GLN A 38 19.55 17.55 6.13
CA GLN A 38 18.64 17.84 7.24
C GLN A 38 17.58 18.85 6.83
N LEU A 39 17.94 19.91 6.12
CA LEU A 39 16.96 20.91 5.66
C LEU A 39 15.93 20.28 4.72
N TRP A 40 16.36 19.46 3.75
CA TRP A 40 15.45 18.72 2.87
C TRP A 40 14.49 17.80 3.62
N TYR A 41 15.00 17.08 4.63
CA TYR A 41 14.17 16.23 5.47
C TYR A 41 13.07 17.05 6.17
N TRP A 42 13.43 18.19 6.76
CA TRP A 42 12.49 19.05 7.48
C TRP A 42 11.49 19.74 6.57
N LEU A 43 11.90 20.24 5.40
CA LEU A 43 10.99 20.80 4.39
C LEU A 43 9.92 19.77 3.96
N ARG A 44 10.32 18.52 3.68
CA ARG A 44 9.39 17.46 3.30
C ARG A 44 8.43 17.13 4.45
N LYS A 45 8.95 17.06 5.68
CA LYS A 45 8.15 16.77 6.87
C LYS A 45 7.08 17.84 7.12
N TYR A 46 7.43 19.13 7.01
CA TYR A 46 6.49 20.24 7.14
C TYR A 46 5.47 20.28 6.01
N LYS A 47 5.88 20.02 4.75
CA LYS A 47 4.95 19.89 3.62
C LYS A 47 3.92 18.79 3.88
N ASN A 48 4.36 17.62 4.36
CA ASN A 48 3.46 16.50 4.64
C ASN A 48 2.53 16.79 5.83
N GLN A 49 2.97 17.50 6.87
CA GLN A 49 2.08 17.90 7.98
C GLN A 49 0.95 18.84 7.50
N ASN A 50 1.27 19.77 6.59
CA ASN A 50 0.25 20.62 5.95
C ASN A 50 -0.70 19.79 5.07
N VAL A 51 -0.19 18.77 4.36
CA VAL A 51 -1.01 17.89 3.52
C VAL A 51 -1.96 17.00 4.34
N VAL A 52 -1.52 16.52 5.51
CA VAL A 52 -2.38 15.76 6.44
C VAL A 52 -3.49 16.65 7.01
N SER A 53 -3.23 17.96 7.15
CA SER A 53 -4.26 18.95 7.54
C SER A 53 -5.21 19.29 6.38
N SER A 54 -4.74 19.24 5.13
CA SER A 54 -5.55 19.46 3.93
C SER A 54 -6.29 18.20 3.47
N GLY A 55 -7.16 17.64 4.33
CA GLY A 55 -8.34 16.84 3.97
C GLY A 55 -8.20 15.56 3.10
N LYS A 56 -7.03 15.26 2.52
CA LYS A 56 -6.79 14.04 1.74
C LYS A 56 -6.31 12.95 2.66
N SER A 57 -7.21 12.54 3.56
CA SER A 57 -7.03 11.28 4.26
C SER A 57 -7.10 10.18 3.19
N ASN A 58 -6.06 9.34 3.11
CA ASN A 58 -6.12 8.10 2.33
C ASN A 58 -7.06 7.14 3.06
N ARG A 59 -8.37 7.43 3.01
CA ARG A 59 -9.40 6.60 3.62
C ARG A 59 -9.55 5.35 2.76
N TRP A 60 -8.98 4.25 3.25
CA TRP A 60 -9.30 2.92 2.76
C TRP A 60 -10.81 2.71 2.92
N LEU A 61 -11.52 2.52 1.80
CA LEU A 61 -12.93 2.18 1.81
C LEU A 61 -13.04 0.66 1.98
N PRO A 62 -13.79 0.18 2.98
CA PRO A 62 -14.10 -1.24 3.07
C PRO A 62 -14.91 -1.64 1.84
N VAL A 63 -14.44 -2.65 1.13
CA VAL A 63 -15.22 -3.33 0.09
C VAL A 63 -15.94 -4.46 0.78
N GLU A 64 -17.23 -4.30 0.99
CA GLU A 64 -18.10 -5.38 1.42
C GLU A 64 -18.17 -6.39 0.28
N ILE A 65 -17.45 -7.51 0.44
CA ILE A 65 -17.60 -8.67 -0.43
C ILE A 65 -18.96 -9.27 -0.04
N SER A 66 -20.01 -8.86 -0.74
CA SER A 66 -21.25 -9.60 -0.70
C SER A 66 -20.95 -10.97 -1.31
N GLU A 67 -20.67 -11.94 -0.44
CA GLU A 67 -20.95 -13.33 -0.74
C GLU A 67 -22.43 -13.36 -1.09
N LYS A 68 -22.74 -13.16 -2.37
CA LYS A 68 -23.98 -13.63 -2.93
C LYS A 68 -23.96 -15.11 -2.62
N ALA A 69 -24.69 -15.46 -1.58
CA ALA A 69 -25.06 -16.81 -1.25
C ALA A 69 -25.76 -17.37 -2.50
N SER A 70 -24.95 -17.89 -3.42
CA SER A 70 -25.39 -18.90 -4.34
C SER A 70 -25.75 -20.08 -3.45
N ILE A 71 -27.03 -20.40 -3.43
CA ILE A 71 -27.71 -21.45 -2.66
C ILE A 71 -27.18 -22.87 -3.01
N ASP A 72 -25.98 -22.97 -3.59
CA ASP A 72 -25.38 -24.18 -4.16
C ASP A 72 -23.98 -24.51 -3.60
N GLN A 73 -23.48 -23.70 -2.64
CA GLN A 73 -22.14 -23.87 -2.05
C GLN A 73 -21.96 -25.17 -1.23
N GLY A 74 -23.02 -25.93 -0.96
CA GLY A 74 -22.94 -27.15 -0.17
C GLY A 74 -22.49 -28.41 -0.92
N HIS A 75 -22.49 -28.41 -2.25
CA HIS A 75 -22.34 -29.66 -3.02
C HIS A 75 -21.39 -29.59 -4.21
N THR A 76 -20.55 -28.56 -4.29
CA THR A 76 -19.54 -28.44 -5.34
C THR A 76 -18.18 -28.94 -4.85
N LEU A 77 -17.58 -29.89 -5.57
CA LEU A 77 -16.25 -30.43 -5.27
C LEU A 77 -15.20 -29.77 -6.16
N LEU A 78 -14.19 -29.15 -5.55
CA LEU A 78 -13.03 -28.63 -6.28
C LEU A 78 -11.91 -29.68 -6.30
N VAL A 79 -11.58 -30.18 -7.49
CA VAL A 79 -10.49 -31.15 -7.70
C VAL A 79 -9.27 -30.42 -8.28
N LYS A 80 -8.08 -30.69 -7.72
CA LYS A 80 -6.81 -30.10 -8.17
C LYS A 80 -5.87 -31.20 -8.66
N ILE A 81 -5.35 -31.05 -9.88
CA ILE A 81 -4.36 -31.96 -10.50
C ILE A 81 -3.26 -31.09 -11.10
N GLY A 82 -2.09 -31.05 -10.47
CA GLY A 82 -1.02 -30.13 -10.84
C GLY A 82 -1.51 -28.67 -10.88
N PRO A 83 -1.31 -27.92 -11.98
CA PRO A 83 -1.80 -26.55 -12.13
C PRO A 83 -3.30 -26.47 -12.48
N ALA A 84 -3.95 -27.58 -12.84
CA ALA A 84 -5.36 -27.60 -13.24
C ALA A 84 -6.29 -27.65 -12.02
N GLY A 85 -7.40 -26.91 -12.09
CA GLY A 85 -8.50 -26.98 -11.13
C GLY A 85 -9.82 -27.23 -11.83
N ILE A 86 -10.59 -28.19 -11.31
CA ILE A 86 -11.87 -28.63 -11.86
C ILE A 86 -12.95 -28.42 -10.80
N GLU A 87 -13.95 -27.63 -11.11
CA GLU A 87 -15.14 -27.44 -10.29
C GLU A 87 -16.21 -28.47 -10.71
N VAL A 88 -16.59 -29.37 -9.80
CA VAL A 88 -17.55 -30.45 -10.05
C VAL A 88 -18.84 -30.16 -9.30
N ARG A 89 -19.93 -29.98 -10.03
CA ARG A 89 -21.27 -29.72 -9.47
C ARG A 89 -22.11 -30.99 -9.39
N PRO A 90 -23.17 -31.02 -8.55
CA PRO A 90 -24.11 -32.15 -8.50
C PRO A 90 -24.76 -32.42 -9.86
N GLY A 91 -25.01 -33.70 -10.16
CA GLY A 91 -25.58 -34.11 -11.46
C GLY A 91 -24.56 -34.21 -12.59
N PHE A 92 -23.26 -34.12 -12.28
CA PHE A 92 -22.20 -34.42 -13.25
C PHE A 92 -22.22 -35.88 -13.71
N ASP A 93 -21.71 -36.13 -14.91
CA ASP A 93 -21.49 -37.49 -15.43
C ASP A 93 -20.18 -38.07 -14.84
N PRO A 94 -20.23 -39.13 -14.01
CA PRO A 94 -19.04 -39.73 -13.42
C PRO A 94 -18.09 -40.37 -14.44
N ALA A 95 -18.61 -40.90 -15.55
CA ALA A 95 -17.79 -41.53 -16.57
C ALA A 95 -16.96 -40.48 -17.31
N LEU A 96 -17.57 -39.34 -17.65
CA LEU A 96 -16.89 -38.21 -18.29
C LEU A 96 -15.80 -37.61 -17.37
N LEU A 97 -16.13 -37.36 -16.10
CA LEU A 97 -15.15 -36.81 -15.15
C LEU A 97 -13.95 -37.75 -14.99
N SER A 98 -14.19 -39.05 -14.90
CA SER A 98 -13.13 -40.06 -14.81
C SER A 98 -12.19 -40.05 -16.03
N GLN A 99 -12.73 -39.92 -17.24
CA GLN A 99 -11.92 -39.80 -18.46
C GLN A 99 -11.05 -38.54 -18.45
N VAL A 100 -11.62 -37.38 -18.09
CA VAL A 100 -10.90 -36.10 -18.01
C VAL A 100 -9.77 -36.19 -16.98
N VAL A 101 -10.04 -36.73 -15.79
CA VAL A 101 -9.04 -36.90 -14.73
C VAL A 101 -7.89 -37.79 -15.19
N ARG A 102 -8.17 -38.92 -15.87
CA ARG A 102 -7.13 -39.82 -16.39
C ARG A 102 -6.20 -39.14 -17.40
N VAL A 103 -6.77 -38.34 -18.31
CA VAL A 103 -5.98 -37.58 -19.29
C VAL A 103 -5.09 -36.55 -18.59
N LEU A 104 -5.64 -35.82 -17.63
CA LEU A 104 -4.88 -34.80 -16.90
C LEU A 104 -3.76 -35.39 -16.05
N VAL A 105 -3.98 -36.54 -15.41
CA VAL A 105 -2.93 -37.26 -14.66
C VAL A 105 -1.80 -37.78 -15.56
N ALA A 106 -2.09 -38.09 -16.83
CA ALA A 106 -1.05 -38.54 -17.77
C ALA A 106 -0.20 -37.38 -18.32
N ILE A 107 -0.71 -36.15 -18.27
CA ILE A 107 -0.10 -34.96 -18.88
C ILE A 107 0.57 -34.05 -17.84
N CYS A 108 0.02 -34.00 -16.62
CA CYS A 108 0.50 -33.18 -15.50
C CYS A 108 1.44 -33.97 -14.59
#